data_AF-A0A699T831-F1
#
_entry.id   AF-A0A699T831-F1
#
_cell.length_a   1.000
_cell.length_b   1.000
_cell.length_c   1.000
_cell.angle_alpha   90.00
_cell.angle_beta   90.00
_cell.angle_gamma   90.00
#
_symmetry.space_group_name_H-M   'P 1'
#
loop_
_entity.id
_entity.type
_entity.pdbx_description
1 polymer ?
#
loop_
_entity_poly.entity_id
_entity_poly.type
_entity_poly.pdbx_seq_one_letter_code
_entity_poly.pdbx_strand_id
1 'polypeptide(L)'
;GYWASLRVEPDLISQIKEAQKEDSEIWTIVENLNKQVEFHLDDDNVLWHDTRLVVPNDASLREALLTEAHSSPFSRIKIEHQRASGLLQQLDIPVGKWDEISMDFVTGLPRTQRRHDAIWVVVVRLTKSAHFLPICKDYSVSRLAKIFQQEIVR
;
A
#
# COMPACT_ATOMS: atom_id res chain seq x y z
N GLY A 1 21.40 38.59 6.38
CA GLY A 1 22.10 37.30 6.26
C GLY A 1 21.64 36.42 7.38
N TYR A 2 21.05 35.28 7.07
CA TYR A 2 20.73 34.27 8.07
C TYR A 2 21.55 33.03 7.76
N TRP A 3 22.49 32.77 8.66
CA TRP A 3 23.36 31.60 8.69
C TRP A 3 22.51 30.39 9.04
N ALA A 4 22.26 29.51 8.07
CA ALA A 4 21.72 28.19 8.33
C ALA A 4 22.85 27.32 8.88
N SER A 5 22.68 26.85 10.12
CA SER A 5 23.56 25.89 10.77
C SER A 5 23.51 24.57 10.01
N LEU A 6 24.61 24.22 9.34
CA LEU A 6 24.82 22.90 8.75
C LEU A 6 25.15 21.93 9.90
N ARG A 7 24.12 21.35 10.52
CA ARG A 7 24.31 20.16 11.35
C ARG A 7 24.55 18.99 10.39
N VAL A 8 25.78 18.52 10.35
CA VAL A 8 26.12 17.21 9.77
C VAL A 8 25.50 16.19 10.70
N GLU A 9 24.31 15.69 10.37
CA GLU A 9 23.82 14.48 11.02
C GLU A 9 24.78 13.34 10.65
N PRO A 10 25.30 12.57 11.62
CA PRO A 10 26.04 11.37 11.30
C PRO A 10 25.10 10.42 10.56
N ASP A 11 25.38 10.17 9.28
CA ASP A 11 24.60 9.28 8.44
C ASP A 11 24.41 7.95 9.16
N LEU A 12 23.17 7.58 9.42
CA LEU A 12 22.78 6.40 10.20
C LEU A 12 23.41 5.12 9.62
N ILE A 13 23.67 5.12 8.31
CA ILE A 13 24.43 4.08 7.61
C ILE A 13 25.84 3.94 8.19
N SER A 14 26.55 5.04 8.46
CA SER A 14 27.90 4.99 9.04
C SER A 14 27.89 4.36 10.43
N GLN A 15 26.87 4.66 11.24
CA GLN A 15 26.73 4.05 12.57
C GLN A 15 26.46 2.54 12.48
N ILE A 16 25.65 2.13 11.51
CA ILE A 16 25.40 0.71 11.22
C ILE A 16 26.68 0.02 10.77
N LYS A 17 27.47 0.63 9.88
CA LYS A 17 28.76 0.06 9.42
C LYS A 17 29.74 -0.17 10.56
N GLU A 18 29.88 0.80 11.47
CA GLU A 18 30.76 0.63 12.64
C GLU A 18 30.22 -0.41 13.62
N ALA A 19 28.92 -0.41 13.88
CA ALA A 19 28.32 -1.40 14.78
C ALA A 19 28.39 -2.84 14.23
N GLN A 20 28.35 -3.03 12.90
CA GLN A 20 28.56 -4.35 12.29
C GLN A 20 29.96 -4.92 12.59
N LYS A 21 30.99 -4.07 12.72
CA LYS A 21 32.36 -4.52 13.01
C LYS A 21 32.48 -5.11 14.42
N GLU A 22 31.70 -4.57 15.36
CA GLU A 22 31.71 -4.96 16.78
C GLU A 22 30.71 -6.09 17.11
N ASP A 23 29.80 -6.43 16.18
CA ASP A 23 28.75 -7.44 16.40
C ASP A 23 29.24 -8.87 16.10
N SER A 24 29.48 -9.65 17.17
CA SER A 24 29.94 -11.04 17.08
C SER A 24 28.93 -12.00 16.42
N GLU A 25 27.62 -11.72 16.47
CA GLU A 25 26.60 -12.56 15.83
C GLU A 25 26.66 -12.37 14.30
N ILE A 26 26.89 -11.15 13.84
CA ILE A 26 27.10 -10.84 12.42
C ILE A 26 28.33 -11.55 11.87
N TRP A 27 29.46 -11.53 12.59
CA TRP A 27 30.66 -12.27 12.16
C TRP A 27 30.45 -13.79 12.16
N THR A 28 29.61 -14.32 13.04
CA THR A 28 29.22 -15.73 13.02
C THR A 28 28.43 -16.08 11.74
N ILE A 29 27.60 -15.15 11.24
CA ILE A 29 26.91 -15.31 9.95
C ILE A 29 27.90 -15.22 8.80
N VAL A 30 28.86 -14.29 8.87
CA VAL A 30 29.93 -14.11 7.88
C VAL A 30 30.78 -15.39 7.74
N GLU A 31 31.19 -16.01 8.84
CA GLU A 31 31.96 -17.27 8.82
C GLU A 31 31.17 -18.44 8.21
N ASN A 32 29.84 -18.39 8.27
CA ASN A 32 28.95 -19.39 7.68
C ASN A 32 28.45 -19.05 6.26
N LEU A 33 28.91 -17.94 5.66
CA LEU A 33 28.50 -17.47 4.33
C LEU A 33 28.64 -18.53 3.23
N ASN A 34 29.63 -19.42 3.34
CA ASN A 34 29.87 -20.50 2.39
C ASN A 34 28.68 -21.47 2.21
N LYS A 35 27.59 -21.35 2.99
CA LYS A 35 26.38 -22.17 2.88
C LYS A 35 25.12 -21.40 2.47
N GLN A 36 25.12 -20.06 2.41
CA GLN A 36 23.94 -19.27 2.09
C GLN A 36 24.21 -18.26 0.98
N VAL A 37 23.52 -18.43 -0.15
CA VAL A 37 23.70 -17.66 -1.40
C VAL A 37 23.17 -16.21 -1.30
N GLU A 38 22.40 -15.89 -0.26
CA GLU A 38 21.62 -14.64 -0.17
C GLU A 38 22.35 -13.49 0.55
N PHE A 39 23.41 -13.81 1.30
CA PHE A 39 24.23 -12.81 1.99
C PHE A 39 25.53 -12.54 1.23
N HIS A 40 25.93 -11.27 1.17
CA HIS A 40 27.20 -10.87 0.58
C HIS A 40 27.80 -9.68 1.32
N LEU A 41 29.12 -9.53 1.20
CA LEU A 41 29.86 -8.36 1.67
C LEU A 41 30.10 -7.42 0.49
N ASP A 42 30.01 -6.12 0.74
CA ASP A 42 30.43 -5.10 -0.23
C ASP A 42 31.94 -4.76 -0.09
N ASP A 43 32.42 -3.82 -0.90
CA ASP A 43 33.82 -3.36 -0.90
C ASP A 43 34.24 -2.73 0.45
N ASP A 44 33.28 -2.32 1.28
CA ASP A 44 33.49 -1.73 2.61
C ASP A 44 33.42 -2.78 3.75
N ASN A 45 33.34 -4.08 3.43
CA ASN A 45 33.09 -5.18 4.37
C ASN A 45 31.77 -5.05 5.14
N VAL A 46 30.75 -4.47 4.52
CA VAL A 46 29.42 -4.34 5.13
C VAL A 46 28.56 -5.51 4.69
N LEU A 47 27.84 -6.12 5.62
CA LEU A 47 26.97 -7.26 5.35
C LEU A 47 25.62 -6.81 4.77
N TRP A 48 25.28 -7.38 3.61
CA TRP A 48 24.03 -7.19 2.91
C TRP A 48 23.31 -8.53 2.71
N HIS A 49 21.98 -8.49 2.75
CA HIS A 49 21.09 -9.58 2.36
C HIS A 49 20.32 -9.16 1.11
N ASP A 50 20.65 -9.73 -0.05
CA ASP A 50 20.17 -9.32 -1.37
C ASP A 50 20.32 -7.80 -1.64
N THR A 51 19.28 -6.99 -1.43
CA THR A 51 19.35 -5.52 -1.57
C THR A 51 19.17 -4.77 -0.24
N ARG A 52 19.31 -5.46 0.90
CA ARG A 52 18.99 -4.93 2.24
C ARG A 52 20.23 -4.90 3.11
N LEU A 53 20.52 -3.73 3.68
CA LEU A 53 21.58 -3.57 4.68
C LEU A 53 21.20 -4.30 5.97
N VAL A 54 22.09 -5.16 6.46
CA VAL A 54 21.87 -5.87 7.73
C VAL A 54 22.09 -4.90 8.88
N VAL A 55 21.16 -4.82 9.83
CA VAL A 55 21.30 -3.94 11.00
C VAL A 55 21.69 -4.82 12.19
N PRO A 56 22.80 -4.52 12.90
CA PRO A 56 23.16 -5.14 14.17
C PRO A 56 22.02 -5.10 15.18
N ASN A 57 21.96 -6.07 16.10
CA ASN A 57 20.91 -6.13 17.13
C ASN A 57 21.16 -5.12 18.26
N ASP A 58 21.37 -3.86 17.91
CA ASP A 58 21.58 -2.73 18.81
C ASP A 58 20.28 -1.94 19.01
N ALA A 59 19.89 -1.77 20.27
CA ALA A 59 18.64 -1.10 20.62
C ALA A 59 18.64 0.38 20.21
N SER A 60 19.77 1.07 20.33
CA SER A 60 19.90 2.49 20.00
C SER A 60 19.84 2.73 18.49
N LEU A 61 20.49 1.88 17.68
CA LEU A 61 20.40 1.93 16.22
C LEU A 61 18.98 1.63 15.74
N ARG A 62 18.32 0.64 16.34
CA ARG A 62 16.94 0.29 16.01
C ARG A 62 15.98 1.44 16.33
N GLU A 63 16.14 2.09 17.49
CA GLU A 63 15.34 3.27 17.86
C GLU A 63 15.60 4.45 16.93
N ALA A 64 16.86 4.71 16.56
CA ALA A 64 17.21 5.77 15.62
C ALA A 64 16.61 5.52 14.22
N LEU A 65 16.68 4.28 13.70
CA LEU A 65 16.07 3.88 12.44
C LEU A 65 14.56 4.05 12.44
N LEU A 66 13.89 3.63 13.51
CA LEU A 66 12.45 3.81 13.66
C LEU A 66 12.09 5.30 13.72
N THR A 67 12.84 6.09 14.48
CA THR A 67 12.60 7.53 14.63
C THR A 67 12.75 8.27 13.31
N GLU A 68 13.80 7.97 12.54
CA GLU A 68 14.04 8.56 11.22
C GLU A 68 12.94 8.15 10.22
N ALA A 69 12.61 6.86 10.16
CA ALA A 69 11.54 6.35 9.31
C ALA A 69 10.17 6.98 9.65
N HIS A 70 9.90 7.22 10.94
CA HIS A 70 8.67 7.89 11.40
C HIS A 70 8.67 9.40 11.16
N SER A 71 9.83 10.05 11.15
CA SER A 71 9.97 11.50 10.90
C SER A 71 10.05 11.86 9.41
N SER A 72 10.32 10.86 8.57
CA SER A 72 10.44 11.02 7.12
C SER A 72 9.18 11.64 6.49
N PRO A 73 9.32 12.54 5.49
CA PRO A 73 8.18 13.09 4.76
C PRO A 73 7.24 12.05 4.15
N PHE A 74 7.73 10.82 3.90
CA PHE A 74 6.93 9.70 3.40
C PHE A 74 5.95 9.13 4.45
N SER A 75 6.23 9.29 5.76
CA SER A 75 5.30 8.91 6.82
C SER A 75 4.13 9.91 6.92
N ARG A 76 4.38 11.18 6.58
CA ARG A 76 3.42 12.29 6.63
C ARG A 76 2.33 12.22 5.55
N ILE A 77 2.48 11.35 4.55
CA ILE A 77 1.48 11.11 3.49
C ILE A 77 0.47 10.03 3.93
N LYS A 78 0.67 9.36 5.08
CA LYS A 78 -0.43 8.64 5.73
C LYS A 78 -1.44 9.68 6.20
N ILE A 79 -2.43 9.92 5.34
CA ILE A 79 -3.62 10.70 5.57
C ILE A 79 -4.05 10.47 7.03
N GLU A 80 -4.06 11.57 7.77
CA GLU A 80 -4.64 11.72 9.09
C GLU A 80 -5.87 10.81 9.20
N HIS A 81 -5.80 9.83 10.10
CA HIS A 81 -6.94 8.99 10.44
C HIS A 81 -8.11 9.94 10.69
N GLN A 82 -9.08 9.93 9.78
CA GLN A 82 -10.39 10.48 10.07
C GLN A 82 -10.77 9.96 11.46
N ARG A 83 -11.35 10.83 12.31
CA ARG A 83 -11.98 10.43 13.58
C ARG A 83 -12.51 9.02 13.41
N ALA A 84 -12.07 8.06 14.24
CA ALA A 84 -12.49 6.68 14.12
C ALA A 84 -14.00 6.68 13.88
N SER A 85 -14.42 6.42 12.63
CA SER A 85 -15.81 6.17 12.34
C SER A 85 -16.14 5.03 13.29
N GLY A 86 -17.04 5.28 14.25
CA GLY A 86 -17.33 4.31 15.31
C GLY A 86 -17.54 2.91 14.73
N LEU A 87 -17.42 1.87 15.55
CA LEU A 87 -17.47 0.45 15.15
C LEU A 87 -18.31 0.24 13.87
N LEU A 88 -17.63 -0.05 12.76
CA LEU A 88 -18.29 -0.34 11.50
C LEU A 88 -19.20 -1.54 11.74
N GLN A 89 -20.52 -1.32 11.67
CA GLN A 89 -21.48 -2.40 11.80
C GLN A 89 -21.34 -3.31 10.58
N GLN A 90 -21.00 -4.56 10.81
CA GLN A 90 -21.01 -5.57 9.78
C GLN A 90 -22.47 -5.79 9.35
N LEU A 91 -22.77 -5.56 8.07
CA LEU A 91 -24.10 -5.85 7.52
C LEU A 91 -24.34 -7.36 7.56
N ASP A 92 -25.54 -7.77 7.97
CA ASP A 92 -25.96 -9.18 8.01
C ASP A 92 -25.75 -9.85 6.66
N ILE A 93 -25.27 -11.10 6.66
CA ILE A 93 -24.99 -11.83 5.41
C ILE A 93 -26.32 -12.09 4.69
N PRO A 94 -26.50 -11.59 3.45
CA PRO A 94 -27.71 -11.83 2.68
C PRO A 94 -27.81 -13.32 2.36
N VAL A 95 -29.03 -13.86 2.42
CA VAL A 95 -29.27 -15.30 2.21
C VAL A 95 -29.42 -15.58 0.71
N GLY A 96 -29.99 -14.64 -0.04
CA GLY A 96 -30.20 -14.70 -1.48
C GLY A 96 -29.23 -13.82 -2.29
N LYS A 97 -29.00 -14.23 -3.55
CA LYS A 97 -28.14 -13.52 -4.51
C LYS A 97 -28.63 -12.09 -4.79
N TRP A 98 -29.92 -11.84 -4.71
CA TRP A 98 -30.53 -10.55 -5.07
C TRP A 98 -31.03 -9.76 -3.85
N ASP A 99 -30.80 -10.27 -2.64
CA ASP A 99 -31.27 -9.63 -1.40
C ASP A 99 -30.55 -8.30 -1.16
N GLU A 100 -29.28 -8.21 -1.57
CA GLU A 100 -28.52 -6.97 -1.47
C GLU A 100 -27.62 -6.75 -2.68
N ILE A 101 -27.93 -5.66 -3.40
CA ILE A 101 -27.21 -5.20 -4.57
C ILE A 101 -26.81 -3.74 -4.31
N SER A 102 -25.52 -3.45 -4.45
CA SER A 102 -25.02 -2.09 -4.42
C SER A 102 -24.86 -1.59 -5.86
N MET A 103 -25.21 -0.32 -6.09
CA MET A 103 -25.13 0.31 -7.41
C MET A 103 -24.42 1.66 -7.28
N ASP A 104 -23.49 1.95 -8.18
CA ASP A 104 -22.77 3.21 -8.22
C ASP A 104 -22.43 3.65 -9.65
N PHE A 105 -22.13 4.93 -9.85
CA PHE A 105 -21.81 5.50 -11.15
C PHE A 105 -20.47 6.22 -11.14
N VAL A 106 -19.54 5.75 -11.96
CA VAL A 106 -18.31 6.49 -12.27
C VAL A 106 -18.61 7.41 -13.45
N THR A 107 -18.67 8.71 -13.19
CA THR A 107 -18.99 9.74 -14.20
C THR A 107 -17.78 10.63 -14.49
N GLY A 108 -17.89 11.52 -15.49
CA GLY A 108 -16.81 12.44 -15.87
C GLY A 108 -15.74 11.82 -16.76
N LEU A 109 -16.02 10.67 -17.38
CA LEU A 109 -15.09 10.00 -18.27
C LEU A 109 -15.09 10.64 -19.67
N PRO A 110 -13.96 10.59 -20.39
CA PRO A 110 -13.93 10.98 -21.80
C PRO A 110 -14.96 10.17 -22.61
N ARG A 111 -15.69 10.86 -23.48
CA ARG A 111 -16.74 10.22 -24.28
C ARG A 111 -16.13 9.25 -25.30
N THR A 112 -16.59 8.01 -25.29
CA THR A 112 -16.18 6.97 -26.26
C THR A 112 -16.79 7.21 -27.65
N GLN A 113 -16.28 6.52 -28.68
CA GLN A 113 -16.89 6.53 -30.03
C GLN A 113 -18.36 6.08 -30.02
N ARG A 114 -18.72 5.16 -29.12
CA ARG A 114 -20.10 4.69 -28.89
C ARG A 114 -20.92 5.62 -27.99
N ARG A 115 -20.40 6.83 -27.71
CA ARG A 115 -21.05 7.90 -26.96
C ARG A 115 -21.28 7.66 -25.47
N HIS A 116 -20.74 6.59 -24.89
CA HIS A 116 -20.74 6.38 -23.43
C HIS A 116 -19.73 7.32 -22.75
N ASP A 117 -20.12 7.90 -21.62
CA ASP A 117 -19.35 8.86 -20.82
C ASP A 117 -19.36 8.55 -19.30
N ALA A 118 -19.94 7.40 -18.92
CA ALA A 118 -19.98 6.92 -17.55
C ALA A 118 -19.95 5.37 -17.50
N ILE A 119 -19.57 4.83 -16.35
CA ILE A 119 -19.62 3.40 -16.04
C ILE A 119 -20.63 3.21 -14.90
N TRP A 120 -21.62 2.34 -15.13
CA TRP A 120 -22.52 1.87 -14.09
C TRP A 120 -21.96 0.59 -13.47
N VAL A 121 -21.68 0.65 -12.17
CA VAL A 121 -21.16 -0.45 -11.38
C VAL A 121 -22.31 -1.08 -10.60
N VAL A 122 -22.51 -2.38 -10.77
CA VAL A 122 -23.50 -3.16 -10.02
C VAL A 122 -22.77 -4.28 -9.29
N VAL A 123 -22.83 -4.27 -7.96
CA VAL A 123 -22.13 -5.23 -7.09
C VAL A 123 -23.14 -6.11 -6.36
N VAL A 124 -23.01 -7.41 -6.53
CA VAL A 124 -23.81 -8.39 -5.79
C VAL A 124 -23.06 -8.81 -4.54
N ARG A 125 -23.60 -8.47 -3.36
CA ARG A 125 -22.86 -8.61 -2.09
C ARG A 125 -22.54 -10.05 -1.72
N LEU A 126 -23.44 -10.98 -2.02
CA LEU A 126 -23.30 -12.41 -1.70
C LEU A 126 -22.16 -13.07 -2.50
N THR A 127 -22.13 -12.80 -3.81
CA THR A 127 -21.14 -13.41 -4.72
C THR A 127 -19.85 -12.62 -4.81
N LYS A 128 -19.84 -11.38 -4.28
CA LYS A 128 -18.75 -10.40 -4.44
C LYS A 128 -18.41 -10.11 -5.91
N SER A 129 -19.34 -10.40 -6.83
CA SER A 129 -19.18 -10.08 -8.24
C SER A 129 -19.56 -8.63 -8.52
N ALA A 130 -18.84 -8.00 -9.44
CA ALA A 130 -19.10 -6.65 -9.92
C ALA A 130 -19.31 -6.67 -11.43
N HIS A 131 -20.37 -6.03 -11.89
CA HIS A 131 -20.67 -5.83 -13.30
C HIS A 131 -20.43 -4.36 -13.67
N PHE A 132 -19.64 -4.14 -14.72
CA PHE A 132 -19.30 -2.82 -15.23
C PHE A 132 -19.99 -2.60 -16.57
N LEU A 133 -20.99 -1.73 -16.58
CA LEU A 133 -21.80 -1.46 -17.77
C LEU A 133 -21.47 -0.06 -18.31
N PRO A 134 -21.03 0.07 -19.57
CA PRO A 134 -20.84 1.38 -20.17
C PRO A 134 -22.19 2.04 -20.41
N ILE A 135 -22.38 3.25 -19.90
CA ILE A 135 -23.62 4.02 -20.03
C ILE A 135 -23.34 5.46 -20.49
N CYS A 136 -24.40 6.17 -20.84
CA CYS A 136 -24.35 7.62 -21.00
C CYS A 136 -25.13 8.24 -19.84
N LYS A 137 -24.61 9.32 -19.25
CA LYS A 137 -25.22 10.00 -18.09
C LYS A 137 -26.63 10.54 -18.36
N ASP A 138 -27.00 10.70 -19.64
CA ASP A 138 -28.31 11.15 -20.10
C ASP A 138 -29.31 10.00 -20.35
N TYR A 139 -28.94 8.75 -20.06
CA TYR A 139 -29.85 7.62 -20.18
C TYR A 139 -31.01 7.75 -19.18
N SER A 140 -32.23 7.58 -19.68
CA SER A 140 -33.41 7.54 -18.83
C SER A 140 -33.39 6.31 -17.93
N VAL A 141 -34.07 6.42 -16.77
CA VAL A 141 -34.23 5.30 -15.83
C VAL A 141 -34.83 4.07 -16.52
N SER A 142 -35.81 4.25 -17.42
CA SER A 142 -36.41 3.15 -18.18
C SER A 142 -35.40 2.43 -19.06
N ARG A 143 -34.44 3.16 -19.64
CA ARG A 143 -33.35 2.57 -20.43
C ARG A 143 -32.37 1.82 -19.54
N LEU A 144 -32.00 2.39 -18.40
CA LEU A 144 -31.13 1.72 -17.41
C LEU A 144 -31.79 0.43 -16.88
N ALA A 145 -33.07 0.46 -16.54
CA ALA A 145 -33.82 -0.72 -16.09
C ALA A 145 -33.81 -1.84 -17.15
N LYS A 146 -33.97 -1.49 -18.42
CA LYS A 146 -33.89 -2.45 -19.52
C LYS A 146 -32.49 -3.08 -19.62
N ILE A 147 -31.44 -2.26 -19.52
CA ILE A 147 -30.05 -2.75 -19.53
C ILE A 147 -29.80 -3.67 -18.33
N PHE A 148 -30.28 -3.30 -17.13
CA PHE A 148 -30.13 -4.11 -15.93
C PHE A 148 -30.78 -5.49 -16.09
N GLN A 149 -32.01 -5.55 -16.60
CA GLN A 149 -32.69 -6.82 -16.85
C GLN A 149 -31.96 -7.66 -17.92
N GLN A 150 -31.40 -7.03 -18.96
CA GLN A 150 -30.73 -7.75 -20.04
C GLN A 150 -29.33 -8.27 -19.65
N GLU A 151 -28.56 -7.48 -18.92
CA GLU A 151 -27.15 -7.76 -18.65
C GLU A 151 -26.92 -8.42 -17.29
N ILE A 152 -27.75 -8.11 -16.30
CA ILE A 152 -27.55 -8.54 -14.91
C ILE A 152 -28.51 -9.68 -14.53
N VAL A 153 -29.80 -9.51 -14.79
CA VAL A 153 -30.82 -10.52 -14.49
C VAL A 153 -30.80 -11.58 -15.60
N ARG A 154 -29.92 -12.58 -15.45
CA ARG A 154 -29.90 -13.79 -16.27
C ARG A 154 -30.57 -14.96 -15.58
#